data_AF-A0A317FNW5-F1
#
_entry.id   AF-A0A317FNW5-F1
#
_cell.length_a   1.000
_cell.length_b   1.000
_cell.length_c   1.000
_cell.angle_alpha   90.00
_cell.angle_beta   90.00
_cell.angle_gamma   90.00
#
_symmetry.space_group_name_H-M   'P 1'
#
loop_
_entity.id
_entity.type
_entity.pdbx_description
1 polymer ?
#
loop_
_entity_poly.entity_id
_entity_poly.type
_entity_poly.pdbx_seq_one_letter_code
_entity_poly.pdbx_strand_id
1 'polypeptide(L)'
;MDLINFKVGYKTISLKILDILLTEQFNNNLTVLPNDNKSFLGVKDYMGIPTPVFDLGIILNGVSTERSNLDALKQLKSWQKQLIAWFNKLEQELLVSQSSLKANQYELTDFEQFYTEFKTDNDELKNTMSRFDDPFKSLLHKLTSAIDAYKKGNSKQVSTQLEIIRRHDLIHLERLFDSAIEQITLDYKPIIVFTTKDGMTPHVGLLVDKVEDNIEYKQEDIKPLDKLTEVGFDIDPQTRSMMYGLIKLADKHSVLIDPSAIFKPKELEPASSAQEQETEAYGLF
;
A
#
# COMPACT_ATOMS: atom_id res chain seq x y z
N MET A 1 19.36 -17.40 -13.26
CA MET A 1 18.93 -17.56 -11.86
C MET A 1 17.45 -17.22 -11.85
N ASP A 2 16.65 -17.92 -11.06
CA ASP A 2 15.19 -17.77 -11.07
C ASP A 2 14.75 -17.00 -9.82
N LEU A 3 13.90 -15.97 -9.99
CA LEU A 3 13.29 -15.21 -8.90
C LEU A 3 11.80 -15.38 -8.96
N ILE A 4 11.21 -15.29 -7.78
CA ILE A 4 9.79 -15.03 -7.64
C ILE A 4 9.63 -13.57 -7.18
N ASN A 5 8.77 -12.85 -7.89
CA ASN A 5 8.38 -11.49 -7.55
C ASN A 5 7.19 -11.51 -6.60
N PHE A 6 7.23 -10.61 -5.63
CA PHE A 6 6.17 -10.37 -4.67
C PHE A 6 5.85 -8.89 -4.61
N LYS A 7 4.56 -8.58 -4.42
CA LYS A 7 4.11 -7.21 -4.17
C LYS A 7 4.15 -6.91 -2.68
N VAL A 8 4.70 -5.74 -2.33
CA VAL A 8 4.77 -5.21 -0.96
C VAL A 8 4.47 -3.71 -0.99
N GLY A 9 3.22 -3.35 -0.71
CA GLY A 9 2.66 -2.04 -0.99
C GLY A 9 2.86 -1.66 -2.45
N TYR A 10 3.69 -0.64 -2.68
CA TYR A 10 4.01 -0.10 -4.00
C TYR A 10 5.28 -0.64 -4.64
N LYS A 11 5.96 -1.55 -3.94
CA LYS A 11 7.23 -2.12 -4.37
C LYS A 11 7.02 -3.54 -4.86
N THR A 12 7.72 -3.88 -5.93
CA THR A 12 7.99 -5.28 -6.27
C THR A 12 9.32 -5.65 -5.65
N ILE A 13 9.34 -6.77 -4.92
CA ILE A 13 10.55 -7.38 -4.40
C ILE A 13 10.75 -8.74 -5.03
N SER A 14 11.99 -9.16 -5.15
CA SER A 14 12.33 -10.48 -5.69
C SER A 14 13.15 -11.29 -4.71
N LEU A 15 12.81 -12.57 -4.61
CA LEU A 15 13.55 -13.57 -3.84
C LEU A 15 13.97 -14.71 -4.77
N LYS A 16 15.15 -15.30 -4.52
CA LYS A 16 15.58 -16.47 -5.29
C LYS A 16 14.65 -17.62 -5.00
N ILE A 17 14.27 -18.37 -6.03
CA ILE A 17 13.38 -19.51 -5.84
C ILE A 17 13.97 -20.54 -4.86
N LEU A 18 15.29 -20.71 -4.90
CA LEU A 18 16.02 -21.63 -4.02
C LEU A 18 16.05 -21.18 -2.55
N ASP A 19 15.79 -19.91 -2.29
CA ASP A 19 15.76 -19.35 -0.94
C ASP A 19 14.33 -19.38 -0.36
N ILE A 20 13.34 -19.91 -1.09
CA ILE A 20 11.93 -20.00 -0.68
C ILE A 20 11.58 -21.48 -0.40
N LEU A 21 11.10 -21.76 0.81
CA LEU A 21 10.58 -23.08 1.18
C LEU A 21 9.10 -23.24 0.83
N LEU A 22 8.29 -22.25 1.19
CA LEU A 22 6.84 -22.30 1.05
C LEU A 22 6.24 -20.89 1.13
N THR A 23 5.08 -20.72 0.50
CA THR A 23 4.17 -19.61 0.76
C THR A 23 2.90 -20.10 1.45
N GLU A 24 2.46 -19.41 2.50
CA GLU A 24 1.21 -19.70 3.21
C GLU A 24 0.34 -18.45 3.30
N GLN A 25 -0.99 -18.59 3.22
CA GLN A 25 -1.88 -17.47 3.49
C GLN A 25 -1.76 -17.01 4.96
N PHE A 26 -1.69 -15.69 5.16
CA PHE A 26 -1.64 -15.12 6.49
C PHE A 26 -3.03 -15.10 7.15
N ASN A 27 -3.17 -15.86 8.24
CA ASN A 27 -4.43 -16.00 9.00
C ASN A 27 -4.32 -15.44 10.43
N ASN A 28 -3.37 -14.53 10.68
CA ASN A 28 -3.12 -13.91 11.99
C ASN A 28 -2.98 -14.93 13.16
N ASN A 29 -2.35 -16.08 12.88
CA ASN A 29 -2.20 -17.20 13.82
C ASN A 29 -0.78 -17.31 14.39
N LEU A 30 -0.10 -16.17 14.54
CA LEU A 30 1.25 -16.09 15.07
C LEU A 30 1.24 -16.02 16.60
N THR A 31 2.26 -16.60 17.23
CA THR A 31 2.51 -16.40 18.65
C THR A 31 3.28 -15.11 18.84
N VAL A 32 2.63 -14.10 19.42
CA VAL A 32 3.25 -12.79 19.70
C VAL A 32 4.21 -12.94 20.86
N LEU A 33 5.44 -12.47 20.68
CA LEU A 33 6.45 -12.37 21.72
C LEU A 33 6.70 -10.89 22.07
N PRO A 34 7.04 -10.56 23.33
CA PRO A 34 7.42 -9.20 23.70
C PRO A 34 8.62 -8.75 22.87
N ASN A 35 8.45 -7.71 22.06
CA ASN A 35 9.50 -7.15 21.21
C ASN A 35 9.18 -5.68 20.86
N ASP A 36 10.21 -4.85 20.76
CA ASP A 36 10.09 -3.44 20.36
C ASP A 36 10.21 -3.23 18.83
N ASN A 37 10.60 -4.27 18.09
CA ASN A 37 10.67 -4.20 16.63
C ASN A 37 9.27 -4.17 16.00
N LYS A 38 8.87 -3.01 15.48
CA LYS A 38 7.57 -2.77 14.84
C LYS A 38 7.28 -3.69 13.64
N SER A 39 8.31 -4.17 12.96
CA SER A 39 8.15 -5.08 11.82
C SER A 39 7.97 -6.52 12.25
N PHE A 40 8.29 -6.88 13.50
CA PHE A 40 8.12 -8.25 13.99
C PHE A 40 6.66 -8.52 14.34
N LEU A 41 6.07 -9.52 13.70
CA LEU A 41 4.66 -9.89 13.91
C LEU A 41 4.50 -10.99 14.94
N GLY A 42 5.49 -11.87 15.07
CA GLY A 42 5.45 -13.02 15.98
C GLY A 42 6.24 -14.20 15.47
N VAL A 43 6.03 -15.35 16.11
CA VAL A 43 6.66 -16.62 15.75
C VAL A 43 5.61 -17.62 15.31
N LYS A 44 5.97 -18.46 14.34
CA LYS A 44 5.17 -19.61 13.93
C LYS A 44 6.02 -20.86 13.97
N ASP A 45 5.46 -21.95 14.48
CA ASP A 45 6.05 -23.26 14.31
C ASP A 45 5.89 -23.68 12.85
N TYR A 46 7.01 -23.76 12.14
CA TYR A 46 7.08 -24.33 10.81
C TYR A 46 8.03 -25.53 10.84
N MET A 47 7.51 -26.72 10.53
CA MET A 47 8.26 -27.97 10.55
C MET A 47 8.96 -28.28 11.89
N GLY A 48 8.36 -27.91 13.03
CA GLY A 48 8.92 -28.10 14.36
C GLY A 48 9.95 -27.03 14.75
N ILE A 49 10.12 -25.99 13.92
CA ILE A 49 11.10 -24.93 14.13
C ILE A 49 10.37 -23.60 14.34
N PRO A 50 10.54 -22.96 15.51
CA PRO A 50 10.02 -21.63 15.77
C PRO A 50 10.65 -20.61 14.81
N THR A 51 9.87 -20.17 13.83
CA THR A 51 10.31 -19.28 12.77
C THR A 51 9.70 -17.89 12.97
N PRO A 52 10.53 -16.84 13.11
CA PRO A 52 10.05 -15.48 13.26
C PRO A 52 9.45 -14.97 11.95
N VAL A 53 8.39 -14.17 12.05
CA VAL A 53 7.69 -13.59 10.90
C VAL A 53 7.73 -12.06 11.00
N PHE A 54 8.10 -11.42 9.89
CA PHE A 54 8.21 -9.96 9.79
C PHE A 54 7.30 -9.38 8.69
N ASP A 55 6.75 -8.20 8.93
CA ASP A 55 5.99 -7.42 7.95
C ASP A 55 6.95 -6.66 7.03
N LEU A 56 7.03 -7.11 5.78
CA LEU A 56 7.92 -6.49 4.80
C LEU A 56 7.41 -5.11 4.35
N GLY A 57 6.11 -4.84 4.46
CA GLY A 57 5.53 -3.51 4.25
C GLY A 57 6.04 -2.51 5.28
N ILE A 58 6.07 -2.89 6.55
CA ILE A 58 6.62 -2.04 7.61
C ILE A 58 8.12 -1.79 7.38
N ILE A 59 8.89 -2.81 7.01
CA ILE A 59 10.32 -2.66 6.72
C ILE A 59 10.52 -1.69 5.56
N LEU A 60 9.91 -1.95 4.39
CA LEU A 60 10.25 -1.22 3.17
C LEU A 60 9.51 0.12 3.00
N ASN A 61 8.34 0.27 3.62
CA ASN A 61 7.46 1.43 3.44
C ASN A 61 7.23 2.21 4.75
N GLY A 62 7.69 1.71 5.90
CA GLY A 62 7.45 2.29 7.22
C GLY A 62 6.03 2.07 7.77
N VAL A 63 5.11 1.55 6.95
CA VAL A 63 3.72 1.24 7.30
C VAL A 63 3.30 -0.07 6.63
N SER A 64 2.45 -0.86 7.30
CA SER A 64 1.90 -2.07 6.69
C SER A 64 0.92 -1.73 5.56
N THR A 65 0.82 -2.63 4.58
CA THR A 65 -0.19 -2.53 3.53
C THR A 65 -1.59 -2.56 4.11
N GLU A 66 -1.84 -3.40 5.13
CA GLU A 66 -3.12 -3.45 5.86
C GLU A 66 -3.52 -2.07 6.40
N ARG A 67 -2.60 -1.38 7.09
CA ARG A 67 -2.88 -0.06 7.65
C ARG A 67 -3.17 0.97 6.56
N SER A 68 -2.38 0.95 5.49
CA SER A 68 -2.56 1.84 4.34
C SER A 68 -3.92 1.63 3.69
N ASN A 69 -4.33 0.36 3.53
CA ASN A 69 -5.64 -0.01 3.01
C ASN A 69 -6.78 0.43 3.93
N LEU A 70 -6.64 0.26 5.24
CA LEU A 70 -7.62 0.73 6.22
C LEU A 70 -7.80 2.25 6.19
N ASP A 71 -6.70 3.00 6.03
CA ASP A 71 -6.77 4.46 5.95
C ASP A 71 -7.43 4.89 4.63
N ALA A 72 -7.08 4.29 3.49
CA ALA A 72 -7.77 4.53 2.22
C ALA A 72 -9.27 4.22 2.30
N LEU A 73 -9.66 3.09 2.91
CA LEU A 73 -11.06 2.71 3.12
C LEU A 73 -11.82 3.74 3.98
N LYS A 74 -11.22 4.22 5.07
CA LYS A 74 -11.84 5.25 5.91
C LYS A 74 -12.05 6.53 5.12
N GLN A 75 -11.07 6.94 4.33
CA GLN A 75 -11.18 8.17 3.58
C GLN A 75 -12.24 8.07 2.47
N LEU A 76 -12.27 6.98 1.69
CA LEU A 76 -13.29 6.73 0.66
C LEU A 76 -14.71 6.76 1.23
N LYS A 77 -14.95 6.05 2.35
CA LYS A 77 -16.25 6.05 3.03
C LYS A 77 -16.63 7.44 3.55
N SER A 78 -15.65 8.19 4.06
CA SER A 78 -15.86 9.56 4.53
C SER A 78 -16.33 10.46 3.39
N TRP A 79 -15.70 10.41 2.20
CA TRP A 79 -16.13 11.27 1.09
C TRP A 79 -17.44 10.85 0.48
N GLN A 80 -17.69 9.55 0.34
CA GLN A 80 -19.00 9.08 -0.14
C GLN A 80 -20.11 9.69 0.72
N LYS A 81 -19.95 9.64 2.05
CA LYS A 81 -20.89 10.25 2.99
C LYS A 81 -20.97 11.77 2.86
N GLN A 82 -19.82 12.45 2.75
CA GLN A 82 -19.78 13.92 2.61
C GLN A 82 -20.44 14.39 1.33
N LEU A 83 -20.18 13.73 0.19
CA LEU A 83 -20.75 14.06 -1.12
C LEU A 83 -22.28 13.94 -1.09
N ILE A 84 -22.79 12.83 -0.55
CA ILE A 84 -24.24 12.60 -0.43
C ILE A 84 -24.87 13.64 0.50
N ALA A 85 -24.25 13.91 1.65
CA ALA A 85 -24.76 14.88 2.61
C ALA A 85 -24.78 16.30 2.02
N TRP A 86 -23.70 16.68 1.33
CA TRP A 86 -23.56 17.95 0.62
C TRP A 86 -24.65 18.10 -0.45
N PHE A 87 -24.84 17.10 -1.31
CA PHE A 87 -25.84 17.18 -2.37
C PHE A 87 -27.25 17.27 -1.79
N ASN A 88 -27.57 16.48 -0.75
CA ASN A 88 -28.88 16.53 -0.10
C ASN A 88 -29.16 17.93 0.49
N LYS A 89 -28.17 18.55 1.13
CA LYS A 89 -28.29 19.92 1.67
C LYS A 89 -28.52 20.94 0.54
N LEU A 90 -27.76 20.84 -0.53
CA LEU A 90 -27.87 21.72 -1.70
C LEU A 90 -29.22 21.58 -2.42
N GLU A 91 -29.70 20.35 -2.59
CA GLU A 91 -31.02 20.07 -3.18
C GLU A 91 -32.13 20.70 -2.33
N GLN A 92 -32.07 20.56 -1.00
CA GLN A 92 -33.02 21.22 -0.09
C GLN A 92 -32.96 22.74 -0.21
N GLU A 93 -31.76 23.33 -0.29
CA GLU A 93 -31.60 24.78 -0.45
C GLU A 93 -32.20 25.28 -1.78
N LEU A 94 -31.99 24.56 -2.88
CA LEU A 94 -32.49 24.94 -4.20
C LEU A 94 -34.01 24.74 -4.36
N LEU A 95 -34.61 23.79 -3.64
CA LEU A 95 -36.04 23.47 -3.74
C LEU A 95 -36.90 24.23 -2.71
N VAL A 96 -36.41 24.40 -1.48
CA VAL A 96 -37.21 24.89 -0.34
C VAL A 96 -36.90 26.35 -0.01
N SER A 97 -35.64 26.77 -0.06
CA SER A 97 -35.29 28.13 0.34
C SER A 97 -35.33 29.13 -0.81
N GLN A 98 -36.18 30.15 -0.68
CA GLN A 98 -36.07 31.41 -1.45
C GLN A 98 -34.99 32.36 -0.89
N SER A 99 -34.26 31.95 0.16
CA SER A 99 -33.12 32.69 0.69
C SER A 99 -31.84 32.39 -0.08
N SER A 100 -30.90 33.34 -0.07
CA SER A 100 -29.56 33.23 -0.67
C SER A 100 -28.93 31.85 -0.48
N LEU A 101 -28.50 31.22 -1.57
CA LEU A 101 -27.71 29.98 -1.59
C LEU A 101 -26.55 30.09 -0.59
N LYS A 102 -26.52 29.19 0.41
CA LYS A 102 -25.46 29.13 1.43
C LYS A 102 -24.53 27.93 1.23
N ALA A 103 -24.95 26.94 0.46
CA ALA A 103 -24.08 25.88 -0.05
C ALA A 103 -22.91 26.53 -0.80
N ASN A 104 -21.74 26.47 -0.19
CA ASN A 104 -20.61 27.31 -0.54
C ASN A 104 -19.80 26.60 -1.63
N GLN A 105 -19.40 27.33 -2.68
CA GLN A 105 -18.51 26.78 -3.74
C GLN A 105 -17.21 26.18 -3.16
N TYR A 106 -16.82 26.57 -1.95
CA TYR A 106 -15.68 26.03 -1.21
C TYR A 106 -15.79 24.51 -0.91
N GLU A 107 -17.00 23.99 -0.63
CA GLU A 107 -17.20 22.55 -0.37
C GLU A 107 -16.97 21.70 -1.64
N LEU A 108 -17.07 22.28 -2.83
CA LEU A 108 -16.78 21.60 -4.11
C LEU A 108 -15.28 21.53 -4.41
N THR A 109 -14.53 22.60 -4.10
CA THR A 109 -13.06 22.60 -4.18
C THR A 109 -12.44 21.57 -3.24
N ASP A 110 -13.06 21.30 -2.08
CA ASP A 110 -12.59 20.27 -1.17
C ASP A 110 -12.62 18.89 -1.84
N PHE A 111 -13.64 18.57 -2.65
CA PHE A 111 -13.72 17.29 -3.38
C PHE A 111 -12.72 17.21 -4.54
N GLU A 112 -12.48 18.30 -5.28
CA GLU A 112 -11.48 18.34 -6.36
C GLU A 112 -10.04 18.21 -5.82
N GLN A 113 -9.75 18.96 -4.75
CA GLN A 113 -8.48 18.86 -4.04
C GLN A 113 -8.29 17.45 -3.51
N PHE A 114 -9.34 16.91 -2.90
CA PHE A 114 -9.34 15.57 -2.38
C PHE A 114 -8.97 14.54 -3.47
N TYR A 115 -9.67 14.55 -4.60
CA TYR A 115 -9.39 13.66 -5.73
C TYR A 115 -7.93 13.75 -6.22
N THR A 116 -7.40 14.97 -6.27
CA THR A 116 -6.02 15.24 -6.70
C THR A 116 -4.98 14.76 -5.68
N GLU A 117 -5.33 14.80 -4.39
CA GLU A 117 -4.47 14.39 -3.29
C GLU A 117 -4.54 12.89 -2.97
N PHE A 118 -5.56 12.18 -3.46
CA PHE A 118 -5.67 10.74 -3.24
C PHE A 118 -4.49 10.01 -3.86
N LYS A 119 -3.69 9.38 -2.99
CA LYS A 119 -2.56 8.57 -3.40
C LYS A 119 -2.84 7.13 -3.04
N THR A 120 -2.75 6.27 -4.04
CA THR A 120 -2.74 4.83 -3.87
C THR A 120 -1.72 4.22 -4.80
N ASP A 121 -1.14 3.13 -4.31
CA ASP A 121 -0.18 2.32 -5.04
C ASP A 121 -0.76 0.98 -5.50
N ASN A 122 -2.05 0.78 -5.28
CA ASN A 122 -2.80 -0.30 -5.91
C ASN A 122 -3.19 0.18 -7.32
N ASP A 123 -2.57 -0.40 -8.36
CA ASP A 123 -2.82 -0.05 -9.78
C ASP A 123 -4.27 -0.23 -10.18
N GLU A 124 -4.91 -1.26 -9.63
CA GLU A 124 -6.30 -1.54 -9.94
C GLU A 124 -7.22 -0.50 -9.27
N LEU A 125 -6.93 -0.12 -8.01
CA LEU A 125 -7.61 0.99 -7.34
C LEU A 125 -7.36 2.32 -8.08
N LYS A 126 -6.14 2.55 -8.56
CA LYS A 126 -5.79 3.74 -9.36
C LYS A 126 -6.63 3.81 -10.64
N ASN A 127 -6.85 2.69 -11.30
CA ASN A 127 -7.75 2.60 -12.45
C ASN A 127 -9.19 2.94 -12.04
N THR A 128 -9.70 2.37 -10.95
CA THR A 128 -11.04 2.70 -10.43
C THR A 128 -11.16 4.20 -10.11
N MET A 129 -10.18 4.77 -9.41
CA MET A 129 -10.14 6.20 -9.09
C MET A 129 -10.10 7.08 -10.34
N SER A 130 -9.38 6.69 -11.39
CA SER A 130 -9.34 7.47 -12.64
C SER A 130 -10.73 7.67 -13.28
N ARG A 131 -11.69 6.78 -13.00
CA ARG A 131 -13.06 6.83 -13.55
C ARG A 131 -13.99 7.78 -12.81
N PHE A 132 -13.57 8.35 -11.68
CA PHE A 132 -14.37 9.34 -10.94
C PHE A 132 -14.41 10.71 -11.63
N ASP A 133 -13.38 11.05 -12.41
CA ASP A 133 -13.21 12.39 -13.00
C ASP A 133 -14.40 12.79 -13.89
N ASP A 134 -14.79 11.94 -14.83
CA ASP A 134 -15.90 12.18 -15.75
C ASP A 134 -17.26 12.40 -15.04
N PRO A 135 -17.75 11.50 -14.17
CA PRO A 135 -19.01 11.71 -13.48
C PRO A 135 -18.96 12.91 -12.51
N PHE A 136 -17.80 13.20 -11.92
CA PHE A 136 -17.64 14.37 -11.05
C PHE A 136 -17.75 15.68 -11.85
N LYS A 137 -17.04 15.79 -12.98
CA LYS A 137 -17.17 16.95 -13.90
C LYS A 137 -18.59 17.12 -14.44
N SER A 138 -19.25 16.01 -14.80
CA SER A 138 -20.65 16.00 -15.23
C SER A 138 -21.58 16.56 -14.14
N LEU A 139 -21.39 16.12 -12.89
CA LEU A 139 -22.14 16.61 -11.73
C LEU A 139 -21.95 18.12 -11.55
N LEU A 140 -20.71 18.63 -11.60
CA LEU A 140 -20.41 20.06 -11.45
C LEU A 140 -21.07 20.91 -12.55
N HIS A 141 -21.01 20.45 -13.80
CA HIS A 141 -21.58 21.17 -14.93
C HIS A 141 -23.11 21.26 -14.83
N LYS A 142 -23.78 20.13 -14.54
CA LYS A 142 -25.25 20.09 -14.37
C LYS A 142 -25.68 20.90 -13.16
N LEU A 143 -24.90 20.88 -12.09
CA LEU A 143 -25.20 21.69 -10.92
C LEU A 143 -25.12 23.19 -11.21
N THR A 144 -24.11 23.63 -11.96
CA THR A 144 -24.01 25.03 -12.40
C THR A 144 -25.26 25.45 -13.17
N SER A 145 -25.75 24.58 -14.05
CA SER A 145 -27.00 24.80 -14.79
C SER A 145 -28.23 24.87 -13.88
N ALA A 146 -28.29 24.05 -12.82
CA ALA A 146 -29.37 24.09 -11.83
C ALA A 146 -29.35 25.38 -11.01
N ILE A 147 -28.17 25.83 -10.57
CA ILE A 147 -27.98 27.09 -9.84
C ILE A 147 -28.39 28.29 -10.72
N ASP A 148 -28.02 28.28 -12.00
CA ASP A 148 -28.41 29.35 -12.93
C ASP A 148 -29.92 29.37 -13.19
N ALA A 149 -30.57 28.20 -13.27
CA ALA A 149 -32.02 28.11 -13.36
C ALA A 149 -32.71 28.64 -12.10
N TYR A 150 -32.14 28.37 -10.92
CA TYR A 150 -32.63 28.90 -9.64
C TYR A 150 -32.55 30.43 -9.60
N LYS A 151 -31.40 31.02 -9.98
CA LYS A 151 -31.22 32.47 -10.07
C LYS A 151 -32.22 33.15 -11.04
N LYS A 152 -32.66 32.42 -12.07
CA LYS A 152 -33.68 32.88 -13.04
C LYS A 152 -35.13 32.61 -12.58
N GLY A 153 -35.33 32.03 -11.40
CA GLY A 153 -36.66 31.68 -10.87
C GLY A 153 -37.34 30.50 -11.58
N ASN A 154 -36.61 29.69 -12.35
CA ASN A 154 -37.18 28.56 -13.10
C ASN A 154 -37.18 27.27 -12.25
N SER A 155 -38.09 27.18 -11.28
CA SER A 155 -38.19 26.04 -10.35
C SER A 155 -38.39 24.69 -11.03
N LYS A 156 -39.08 24.65 -12.18
CA LYS A 156 -39.28 23.40 -12.94
C LYS A 156 -37.95 22.87 -13.49
N GLN A 157 -37.13 23.75 -14.08
CA GLN A 157 -35.82 23.37 -14.58
C GLN A 157 -34.85 22.98 -13.46
N VAL A 158 -34.89 23.67 -12.31
CA VAL A 158 -34.12 23.28 -11.12
C VAL A 158 -34.43 21.85 -10.69
N SER A 159 -35.72 21.54 -10.50
CA SER A 159 -36.16 20.20 -10.09
C SER A 159 -35.74 19.12 -11.08
N THR A 160 -35.92 19.36 -12.38
CA THR A 160 -35.50 18.40 -13.42
C THR A 160 -34.00 18.15 -13.41
N GLN A 161 -33.17 19.19 -13.28
CA GLN A 161 -31.72 19.02 -13.26
C GLN A 161 -31.25 18.27 -12.01
N LEU A 162 -31.80 18.57 -10.84
CA LEU A 162 -31.48 17.86 -9.60
C LEU A 162 -31.87 16.39 -9.66
N GLU A 163 -33.03 16.07 -10.23
CA GLU A 163 -33.47 14.68 -10.42
C GLU A 163 -32.53 13.90 -11.37
N ILE A 164 -32.04 14.55 -12.44
CA ILE A 164 -31.05 13.97 -13.35
C ILE A 164 -29.74 13.70 -12.62
N ILE A 165 -29.21 14.67 -11.86
CA ILE A 165 -27.96 14.51 -11.09
C ILE A 165 -28.11 13.34 -10.11
N ARG A 166 -29.22 13.29 -9.38
CA ARG A 166 -29.49 12.24 -8.38
C ARG A 166 -29.59 10.86 -9.02
N ARG A 167 -30.31 10.71 -10.13
CA ARG A 167 -30.54 9.40 -10.77
C ARG A 167 -29.39 8.91 -11.65
N HIS A 168 -28.45 9.78 -11.98
CA HIS A 168 -27.36 9.44 -12.89
C HIS A 168 -25.99 9.63 -12.26
N ASP A 169 -25.55 10.87 -12.04
CA ASP A 169 -24.17 11.17 -11.66
C ASP A 169 -23.88 10.72 -10.23
N LEU A 170 -24.79 10.96 -9.28
CA LEU A 170 -24.61 10.50 -7.90
C LEU A 170 -24.62 8.97 -7.79
N ILE A 171 -25.57 8.28 -8.42
CA ILE A 171 -25.60 6.81 -8.42
C ILE A 171 -24.33 6.25 -9.07
N HIS A 172 -23.81 6.88 -10.13
CA HIS A 172 -22.57 6.46 -10.74
C HIS A 172 -21.37 6.63 -9.80
N LEU A 173 -21.24 7.79 -9.14
CA LEU A 173 -20.21 8.05 -8.15
C LEU A 173 -20.31 7.07 -6.96
N GLU A 174 -21.50 6.81 -6.45
CA GLU A 174 -21.73 5.83 -5.38
C GLU A 174 -21.26 4.43 -5.78
N ARG A 175 -21.58 3.98 -7.00
CA ARG A 175 -21.11 2.68 -7.51
C ARG A 175 -19.59 2.62 -7.64
N LEU A 176 -18.95 3.71 -8.05
CA LEU A 176 -17.49 3.79 -8.12
C LEU A 176 -16.87 3.75 -6.73
N PHE A 177 -17.46 4.41 -5.73
CA PHE A 177 -17.05 4.29 -4.33
C PHE A 177 -17.19 2.85 -3.83
N ASP A 178 -18.33 2.22 -4.07
CA ASP A 178 -18.58 0.84 -3.64
C ASP A 178 -17.57 -0.12 -4.30
N SER A 179 -17.29 0.06 -5.59
CA SER A 179 -16.28 -0.74 -6.32
C SER A 179 -14.89 -0.55 -5.74
N ALA A 180 -14.47 0.70 -5.46
CA ALA A 180 -13.18 1.01 -4.86
C ALA A 180 -13.03 0.40 -3.44
N ILE A 181 -14.10 0.48 -2.63
CA ILE A 181 -14.15 -0.10 -1.28
C ILE A 181 -14.09 -1.62 -1.33
N GLU A 182 -14.87 -2.24 -2.21
CA GLU A 182 -14.90 -3.70 -2.40
C GLU A 182 -13.53 -4.21 -2.85
N GLN A 183 -12.90 -3.53 -3.80
CA GLN A 183 -11.58 -3.86 -4.33
C GLN A 183 -10.51 -3.92 -3.23
N ILE A 184 -10.39 -2.87 -2.40
CA ILE A 184 -9.45 -2.86 -1.28
C ILE A 184 -9.73 -4.01 -0.30
N THR A 185 -11.02 -4.32 -0.09
CA THR A 185 -11.45 -5.32 0.89
C THR A 185 -11.20 -6.75 0.42
N LEU A 186 -11.39 -7.03 -0.88
CA LEU A 186 -11.29 -8.39 -1.43
C LEU A 186 -9.89 -8.76 -1.92
N ASP A 187 -9.11 -7.79 -2.39
CA ASP A 187 -7.80 -8.04 -2.99
C ASP A 187 -6.71 -8.29 -1.96
N TYR A 188 -6.86 -7.74 -0.75
CA TYR A 188 -5.84 -7.84 0.27
C TYR A 188 -5.88 -9.20 0.98
N LYS A 189 -5.16 -10.17 0.40
CA LYS A 189 -4.97 -11.52 0.95
C LYS A 189 -3.48 -11.79 1.11
N PRO A 190 -2.85 -11.23 2.16
CA PRO A 190 -1.42 -11.33 2.35
C PRO A 190 -0.98 -12.77 2.60
N ILE A 191 0.27 -13.05 2.25
CA ILE A 191 0.90 -14.36 2.39
C ILE A 191 2.20 -14.23 3.18
N ILE A 192 2.57 -15.27 3.90
CA ILE A 192 3.91 -15.42 4.50
C ILE A 192 4.76 -16.23 3.52
N VAL A 193 5.92 -15.70 3.16
CA VAL A 193 6.98 -16.41 2.43
C VAL A 193 7.99 -16.92 3.44
N PHE A 194 8.05 -18.23 3.65
CA PHE A 194 9.07 -18.87 4.47
C PHE A 194 10.34 -19.06 3.66
N THR A 195 11.45 -18.53 4.17
CA THR A 195 12.75 -18.52 3.49
C THR A 195 13.75 -19.41 4.20
N THR A 196 14.82 -19.77 3.50
CA THR A 196 15.88 -20.67 3.97
C THR A 196 17.26 -20.20 3.53
N LYS A 197 18.30 -20.71 4.19
CA LYS A 197 19.71 -20.54 3.82
C LYS A 197 20.36 -21.79 3.23
N ASP A 198 19.80 -22.95 3.54
CA ASP A 198 20.34 -24.27 3.22
C ASP A 198 19.39 -25.10 2.35
N GLY A 199 18.24 -24.52 1.97
CA GLY A 199 17.21 -25.19 1.20
C GLY A 199 16.25 -26.02 2.05
N MET A 200 16.49 -26.21 3.35
CA MET A 200 15.81 -27.20 4.19
C MET A 200 15.23 -26.59 5.47
N THR A 201 16.00 -25.77 6.17
CA THR A 201 15.66 -25.23 7.48
C THR A 201 14.99 -23.87 7.30
N PRO A 202 13.80 -23.64 7.88
CA PRO A 202 13.18 -22.32 7.87
C PRO A 202 14.03 -21.33 8.66
N HIS A 203 14.20 -20.15 8.08
CA HIS A 203 15.01 -19.10 8.66
C HIS A 203 14.17 -17.89 9.06
N VAL A 204 13.35 -17.37 8.14
CA VAL A 204 12.47 -16.23 8.40
C VAL A 204 11.22 -16.29 7.52
N GLY A 205 10.08 -15.91 8.10
CA GLY A 205 8.85 -15.65 7.38
C GLY A 205 8.71 -14.17 7.03
N LEU A 206 8.35 -13.86 5.78
CA LEU A 206 8.11 -12.50 5.33
C LEU A 206 6.65 -12.35 4.93
N LEU A 207 5.91 -11.46 5.59
CA LEU A 207 4.57 -11.08 5.17
C LEU A 207 4.68 -10.16 3.94
N VAL A 208 4.06 -10.58 2.85
CA VAL A 208 3.96 -9.84 1.58
C VAL A 208 2.50 -9.85 1.10
N ASP A 209 2.15 -8.96 0.18
CA ASP A 209 0.76 -8.77 -0.21
C ASP A 209 0.26 -9.88 -1.15
N LYS A 210 1.06 -10.21 -2.18
CA LYS A 210 0.75 -11.27 -3.15
C LYS A 210 2.00 -11.72 -3.92
N VAL A 211 1.95 -12.93 -4.48
CA VAL A 211 2.89 -13.40 -5.52
C VAL A 211 2.52 -12.75 -6.85
N GLU A 212 3.50 -12.32 -7.62
CA GLU A 212 3.29 -11.78 -8.98
C GLU A 212 3.69 -12.80 -10.05
N ASP A 213 4.97 -12.83 -10.43
CA ASP A 213 5.50 -13.61 -11.55
C ASP A 213 6.87 -14.23 -11.22
N ASN A 214 7.24 -15.25 -12.00
CA ASN A 214 8.59 -15.83 -11.97
C ASN A 214 9.38 -15.26 -13.15
N ILE A 215 10.61 -14.83 -12.87
CA ILE A 215 11.52 -14.26 -13.87
C ILE A 215 12.88 -14.97 -13.85
N GLU A 216 13.41 -15.23 -15.04
CA GLU A 216 14.78 -15.68 -15.24
C GLU A 216 15.66 -14.48 -15.62
N TYR A 217 16.83 -14.36 -15.00
CA TYR A 217 17.77 -13.28 -15.23
C TYR A 217 19.21 -13.76 -15.01
N LYS A 218 20.15 -12.96 -15.51
CA LYS A 218 21.58 -13.19 -15.34
C LYS A 218 22.14 -12.25 -14.28
N GLN A 219 23.27 -12.64 -13.71
CA GLN A 219 23.95 -11.83 -12.69
C GLN A 219 24.31 -10.41 -13.20
N GLU A 220 24.58 -10.28 -14.49
CA GLU A 220 24.90 -9.02 -15.18
C GLU A 220 23.72 -8.03 -15.25
N ASP A 221 22.48 -8.52 -15.12
CA ASP A 221 21.28 -7.68 -15.12
C ASP A 221 21.04 -6.99 -13.77
N ILE A 222 21.74 -7.44 -12.73
CA ILE A 222 21.61 -6.94 -11.36
C ILE A 222 22.45 -5.69 -11.21
N LYS A 223 21.79 -4.55 -10.99
CA LYS A 223 22.46 -3.31 -10.64
C LYS A 223 22.68 -3.26 -9.13
N PRO A 224 23.93 -3.19 -8.64
CA PRO A 224 24.19 -3.14 -7.20
C PRO A 224 23.74 -1.79 -6.62
N LEU A 225 23.35 -1.80 -5.34
CA LEU A 225 22.84 -0.64 -4.61
C LEU A 225 23.88 0.02 -3.69
N ASP A 226 25.08 -0.53 -3.66
CA ASP A 226 26.24 0.01 -2.98
C ASP A 226 26.45 1.51 -3.25
N LYS A 227 26.32 1.93 -4.51
CA LYS A 227 26.50 3.34 -4.94
C LYS A 227 25.34 4.28 -4.60
N LEU A 228 24.13 3.78 -4.31
CA LEU A 228 23.00 4.64 -3.92
C LEU A 228 23.18 5.24 -2.52
N THR A 229 23.97 4.56 -1.67
CA THR A 229 24.19 4.98 -0.29
C THR A 229 25.16 6.17 -0.15
N GLU A 230 25.81 6.58 -1.25
CA GLU A 230 26.70 7.75 -1.31
C GLU A 230 25.90 9.06 -1.51
N VAL A 231 24.64 8.98 -1.94
CA VAL A 231 23.79 10.13 -2.26
C VAL A 231 22.78 10.39 -1.14
N GLY A 232 23.24 10.56 0.11
CA GLY A 232 22.44 11.16 1.20
C GLY A 232 21.05 10.57 1.49
N PHE A 233 20.78 9.31 1.14
CA PHE A 233 19.50 8.65 1.41
C PHE A 233 19.45 8.16 2.87
N ASP A 234 18.47 8.65 3.62
CA ASP A 234 18.17 8.16 4.97
C ASP A 234 17.29 6.91 4.87
N ILE A 235 17.93 5.76 4.65
CA ILE A 235 17.29 4.44 4.69
C ILE A 235 17.60 3.84 6.04
N ASP A 236 16.58 3.32 6.73
CA ASP A 236 16.78 2.70 8.02
C ASP A 236 17.76 1.51 7.90
N PRO A 237 18.55 1.22 8.94
CA PRO A 237 19.60 0.21 8.86
C PRO A 237 19.09 -1.19 8.47
N GLN A 238 17.89 -1.58 8.90
CA GLN A 238 17.32 -2.90 8.65
C GLN A 238 16.94 -3.05 7.17
N THR A 239 16.29 -2.05 6.58
CA THR A 239 15.99 -2.04 5.14
C THR A 239 17.26 -2.01 4.30
N ARG A 240 18.25 -1.22 4.70
CA ARG A 240 19.53 -1.14 4.00
C ARG A 240 20.28 -2.47 3.98
N SER A 241 20.30 -3.22 5.07
CA SER A 241 21.02 -4.50 5.13
C SER A 241 20.36 -5.58 4.26
N MET A 242 19.06 -5.49 4.04
CA MET A 242 18.32 -6.46 3.20
C MET A 242 18.52 -6.21 1.71
N MET A 243 18.51 -4.96 1.25
CA MET A 243 18.54 -4.66 -0.19
C MET A 243 19.96 -4.77 -0.75
N TYR A 244 20.16 -5.58 -1.78
CA TYR A 244 21.50 -5.72 -2.41
C TYR A 244 21.54 -5.42 -3.91
N GLY A 245 20.39 -5.38 -4.59
CA GLY A 245 20.36 -5.14 -6.03
C GLY A 245 19.02 -4.61 -6.54
N LEU A 246 19.05 -4.00 -7.71
CA LEU A 246 17.87 -3.63 -8.50
C LEU A 246 17.89 -4.36 -9.83
N ILE A 247 16.74 -4.90 -10.22
CA ILE A 247 16.49 -5.47 -11.53
C ILE A 247 15.49 -4.57 -12.26
N LYS A 248 15.77 -4.26 -13.52
CA LYS A 248 14.85 -3.54 -14.38
C LYS A 248 13.93 -4.55 -15.10
N LEU A 249 12.63 -4.45 -14.84
CA LEU A 249 11.58 -5.14 -15.60
C LEU A 249 11.11 -4.21 -16.73
N ALA A 250 10.25 -4.72 -17.63
CA ALA A 250 9.83 -3.98 -18.83
C ALA A 250 9.20 -2.62 -18.49
N ASP A 251 8.31 -2.59 -17.51
CA ASP A 251 7.51 -1.45 -17.07
C ASP A 251 7.75 -1.06 -15.60
N LYS A 252 8.43 -1.90 -14.82
CA LYS A 252 8.70 -1.69 -13.39
C LYS A 252 10.14 -2.04 -13.00
N HIS A 253 10.53 -1.76 -11.75
CA HIS A 253 11.80 -2.23 -11.18
C HIS A 253 11.50 -3.14 -9.99
N SER A 254 12.33 -4.14 -9.78
CA SER A 254 12.26 -5.00 -8.61
C SER A 254 13.50 -4.87 -7.74
N VAL A 255 13.29 -4.84 -6.43
CA VAL A 255 14.37 -4.82 -5.44
C VAL A 255 14.70 -6.26 -5.05
N LEU A 256 15.97 -6.63 -5.22
CA LEU A 256 16.50 -7.88 -4.69
C LEU A 256 16.80 -7.72 -3.20
N ILE A 257 16.28 -8.64 -2.40
CA ILE A 257 16.48 -8.65 -0.95
C ILE A 257 17.10 -9.95 -0.46
N ASP A 258 17.95 -9.86 0.57
CA ASP A 258 18.43 -10.96 1.40
C ASP A 258 17.68 -10.93 2.75
N PRO A 259 16.68 -11.80 2.94
CA PRO A 259 15.90 -11.90 4.17
C PRO A 259 16.74 -12.15 5.42
N SER A 260 17.88 -12.82 5.26
CA SER A 260 18.72 -13.20 6.39
C SER A 260 19.44 -12.04 7.05
N ALA A 261 19.55 -10.91 6.33
CA ALA A 261 20.17 -9.71 6.85
C ALA A 261 19.35 -9.04 7.96
N ILE A 262 18.07 -9.41 8.15
CA ILE A 262 17.23 -8.93 9.25
C ILE A 262 17.88 -9.18 10.63
N PHE A 263 18.63 -10.28 10.77
CA PHE A 263 19.26 -10.67 12.03
C PHE A 263 20.71 -10.20 12.19
N LYS A 264 21.23 -9.35 11.29
CA LYS A 264 22.60 -8.83 11.39
C LYS A 264 22.57 -7.43 12.04
N PRO A 265 22.70 -7.31 13.38
CA PRO A 265 22.90 -6.01 14.00
C PRO A 265 24.27 -5.44 13.62
N LYS A 266 24.35 -4.11 13.47
CA LYS A 266 25.60 -3.35 13.25
C LYS A 266 26.65 -3.54 14.35
N GLU A 267 26.28 -4.09 15.50
CA GLU A 267 27.17 -4.28 16.66
C GLU A 267 28.09 -5.50 16.54
N LEU A 268 27.99 -6.28 15.45
CA LEU A 268 28.82 -7.46 15.20
C LEU A 268 29.66 -7.37 13.92
N GLU A 269 30.01 -6.17 13.45
CA GLU A 269 31.23 -6.01 12.66
C GLU A 269 32.41 -5.88 13.63
N PRO A 270 33.29 -6.91 13.79
CA PRO A 270 34.52 -6.69 14.52
C PRO A 270 35.36 -5.70 13.74
N ALA A 271 35.58 -4.52 14.33
CA ALA A 271 36.66 -3.62 13.98
C ALA A 271 38.00 -4.27 14.36
N SER A 272 38.40 -5.33 13.64
CA SER A 272 39.72 -5.94 13.77
C SER A 272 40.02 -6.88 12.61
N SER A 273 40.17 -6.31 11.41
CA SER A 273 41.17 -6.83 10.46
C SER A 273 42.55 -6.32 10.87
N ALA A 274 43.03 -6.73 12.05
CA ALA A 274 44.43 -6.65 12.43
C ALA A 274 44.66 -7.54 13.65
N GLN A 275 45.66 -8.41 13.52
CA GLN A 275 46.28 -9.27 14.54
C GLN A 275 45.63 -10.65 14.74
N GLU A 276 46.07 -11.56 13.87
CA GLU A 276 46.52 -12.89 14.30
C GLU A 276 47.34 -12.76 15.58
N GLN A 277 46.85 -13.31 16.69
CA GLN A 277 47.69 -13.82 17.77
C GLN A 277 47.07 -15.11 18.31
N GLU A 278 47.78 -16.21 18.08
CA GLU A 278 47.69 -17.45 18.84
C GLU A 278 47.82 -17.18 20.35
N THR A 279 47.18 -18.04 21.15
CA THR A 279 47.35 -18.41 22.59
C THR A 279 46.02 -18.30 23.33
N GLU A 280 45.62 -19.15 24.27
CA GLU A 280 46.05 -20.43 24.81
C GLU A 280 44.84 -21.00 25.57
N ALA A 281 44.81 -22.30 25.78
CA ALA A 281 43.74 -22.99 26.49
C ALA A 281 43.67 -22.61 27.99
N TYR A 282 42.47 -22.34 28.50
CA TYR A 282 42.03 -22.53 29.90
C TYR A 282 40.49 -22.68 29.82
N GLY A 283 39.78 -23.62 30.43
CA GLY A 283 39.99 -24.29 31.70
C GLY A 283 38.70 -24.11 32.52
N LEU A 284 37.95 -25.20 32.71
CA LEU A 284 36.88 -25.48 33.70
C LEU A 284 36.43 -24.34 34.64
N PHE A 285 35.11 -24.14 34.72
CA PHE A 285 34.28 -24.36 35.94
C PHE A 285 32.84 -24.69 35.55
#